data_AF-A0A9D7ABT6-F1
#
_entry.id   AF-A0A9D7ABT6-F1
#
_cell.length_a   1.000
_cell.length_b   1.000
_cell.length_c   1.000
_cell.angle_alpha   90.00
_cell.angle_beta   90.00
_cell.angle_gamma   90.00
#
_symmetry.space_group_name_H-M   'P 1'
#
loop_
_entity.id
_entity.type
_entity.pdbx_description
1 polymer ?
#
loop_
_entity_poly.entity_id
_entity_poly.type
_entity_poly.pdbx_seq_one_letter_code
_entity_poly.pdbx_strand_id
1 'polypeptide(L)'
;MSELNPNTPITEWELDEWSKDARAELSAMLTESGIAHRWDDTVLLAESSREADIEEILDEIENLDHEIDEQDDDQDQADEKVLQQLMGVAQKISRNPTDGNAVSNLERLLEEIDAASAPGDMGDSVWRQIKDLASQVEDALVGGDRADEVLAVDLASRLTAILRSNL
;
A
#
# COMPACT_ATOMS: atom_id res chain seq x y z
N MET A 1 -33.01 3.60 13.75
CA MET A 1 -32.90 2.22 14.26
C MET A 1 -34.28 1.60 14.18
N SER A 2 -34.50 0.72 13.20
CA SER A 2 -35.73 -0.07 13.09
C SER A 2 -35.64 -1.24 14.06
N GLU A 3 -36.56 -1.34 15.01
CA GLU A 3 -36.63 -2.47 15.94
C GLU A 3 -37.12 -3.73 15.22
N LEU A 4 -36.49 -4.88 15.50
CA LEU A 4 -36.92 -6.19 14.98
C LEU A 4 -38.32 -6.54 15.46
N ASN A 5 -39.17 -7.00 14.55
CA ASN A 5 -40.52 -7.44 14.88
C ASN A 5 -40.46 -8.82 15.59
N PRO A 6 -41.00 -8.97 16.81
CA PRO A 6 -40.92 -10.21 17.57
C PRO A 6 -41.77 -11.37 17.00
N ASN A 7 -42.53 -11.14 15.92
CA ASN A 7 -43.35 -12.15 15.25
C ASN A 7 -42.79 -12.56 13.87
N THR A 8 -41.65 -12.00 13.45
CA THR A 8 -41.00 -12.34 12.18
C THR A 8 -39.93 -13.41 12.45
N PRO A 9 -39.76 -14.42 11.58
CA PRO A 9 -38.62 -15.33 11.67
C PRO A 9 -37.32 -14.53 11.58
N ILE A 10 -36.37 -14.87 12.46
CA ILE A 10 -35.05 -14.24 12.55
C ILE A 10 -34.01 -15.29 12.14
N THR A 11 -33.04 -14.85 11.35
CA THR A 11 -31.82 -15.60 11.04
C THR A 11 -30.66 -14.99 11.84
N GLU A 12 -29.72 -15.85 12.25
CA GLU A 12 -28.56 -15.48 13.06
C GLU A 12 -27.29 -15.77 12.26
N TRP A 13 -26.34 -14.83 12.25
CA TRP A 13 -25.02 -14.99 11.65
C TRP A 13 -23.95 -14.80 12.72
N GLU A 14 -23.13 -15.83 12.94
CA GLU A 14 -22.01 -15.81 13.87
C GLU A 14 -20.81 -15.13 13.19
N LEU A 15 -20.47 -13.91 13.63
CA LEU A 15 -19.41 -13.08 13.03
C LEU A 15 -18.31 -12.78 14.06
N ASP A 16 -17.93 -13.79 14.86
CA ASP A 16 -16.87 -13.63 15.87
C ASP A 16 -15.47 -13.54 15.24
N GLU A 17 -15.27 -14.15 14.07
CA GLU A 17 -14.04 -14.06 13.29
C GLU A 17 -13.86 -12.70 12.60
N TRP A 18 -14.93 -11.90 12.48
CA TRP A 18 -14.89 -10.61 11.82
C TRP A 18 -14.29 -9.52 12.72
N SER A 19 -13.51 -8.64 12.11
CA SER A 19 -12.97 -7.46 12.80
C SER A 19 -14.10 -6.55 13.31
N LYS A 20 -13.79 -5.71 14.30
CA LYS A 20 -14.78 -4.77 14.83
C LYS A 20 -15.18 -3.73 13.79
N ASP A 21 -14.24 -3.32 12.95
CA ASP A 21 -14.45 -2.35 11.88
C ASP A 21 -15.33 -2.95 10.77
N ALA A 22 -15.08 -4.19 10.33
CA ALA A 22 -15.93 -4.89 9.36
C ALA A 22 -17.37 -5.04 9.85
N ARG A 23 -17.59 -5.36 11.13
CA ARG A 23 -18.94 -5.41 11.74
C ARG A 23 -19.62 -4.04 11.83
N ALA A 24 -18.85 -2.97 12.03
CA ALA A 24 -19.37 -1.62 12.03
C ALA A 24 -19.81 -1.17 10.62
N GLU A 25 -19.02 -1.53 9.61
CA GLU A 25 -19.33 -1.31 8.19
C GLU A 25 -20.57 -2.09 7.75
N LEU A 26 -20.65 -3.38 8.10
CA LEU A 26 -21.84 -4.20 7.90
C LEU A 26 -23.09 -3.55 8.49
N SER A 27 -23.00 -3.03 9.71
CA SER A 27 -24.12 -2.33 10.36
C SER A 27 -24.56 -1.07 9.60
N ALA A 28 -23.62 -0.35 9.00
CA ALA A 28 -23.90 0.82 8.18
C ALA A 28 -24.63 0.41 6.89
N MET A 29 -24.10 -0.57 6.15
CA MET A 29 -24.68 -1.08 4.91
C MET A 29 -26.10 -1.64 5.12
N LEU A 30 -26.30 -2.42 6.19
CA LEU A 30 -27.64 -2.92 6.54
C LEU A 30 -28.61 -1.78 6.84
N THR A 31 -28.15 -0.71 7.50
CA THR A 31 -28.98 0.48 7.79
C THR A 31 -29.34 1.22 6.50
N GLU A 32 -28.39 1.40 5.58
CA GLU A 32 -28.59 2.06 4.29
C GLU A 32 -29.54 1.27 3.39
N SER A 33 -29.43 -0.06 3.39
CA SER A 33 -30.34 -0.99 2.72
C SER A 33 -31.71 -1.09 3.40
N GLY A 34 -31.91 -0.42 4.54
CA GLY A 34 -33.17 -0.42 5.28
C GLY A 34 -33.51 -1.76 5.94
N ILE A 35 -32.50 -2.60 6.18
CA ILE A 35 -32.62 -3.92 6.79
C ILE A 35 -32.64 -3.77 8.31
N ALA A 36 -33.76 -4.17 8.92
CA ALA A 36 -33.88 -4.21 10.36
C ALA A 36 -32.97 -5.31 10.92
N HIS A 37 -32.07 -4.93 11.82
CA HIS A 37 -31.09 -5.83 12.41
C HIS A 37 -30.81 -5.48 13.88
N ARG A 38 -30.22 -6.42 14.61
CA ARG A 38 -29.75 -6.28 15.99
C ARG A 38 -28.46 -7.07 16.15
N TRP A 39 -27.57 -6.59 17.00
CA TRP A 39 -26.39 -7.34 17.43
C TRP A 39 -26.62 -7.96 18.80
N ASP A 40 -26.22 -9.22 18.94
CA ASP A 40 -26.00 -9.90 20.23
C ASP A 40 -24.53 -10.30 20.32
N ASP A 41 -23.73 -9.46 20.97
CA ASP A 41 -22.27 -9.56 20.98
C ASP A 41 -21.67 -9.56 19.55
N THR A 42 -21.18 -10.71 19.07
CA THR A 42 -20.66 -10.91 17.71
C THR A 42 -21.68 -11.52 16.75
N VAL A 43 -22.91 -11.77 17.19
CA VAL A 43 -23.96 -12.40 16.40
C VAL A 43 -24.87 -11.34 15.80
N LEU A 44 -24.99 -11.33 14.48
CA LEU A 44 -25.97 -10.51 13.76
C LEU A 44 -27.32 -11.23 13.76
N LEU A 45 -28.38 -10.52 14.10
CA LEU A 45 -29.75 -11.00 14.09
C LEU A 45 -30.58 -10.11 13.16
N ALA A 46 -31.22 -10.68 12.15
CA ALA A 46 -32.07 -9.94 11.22
C ALA A 46 -33.25 -10.78 10.70
N GLU A 47 -34.22 -10.13 10.05
CA GLU A 47 -35.40 -10.82 9.52
C GLU A 47 -34.99 -11.82 8.42
N SER A 48 -35.40 -13.10 8.55
CA SER A 48 -35.04 -14.16 7.59
C SER A 48 -35.51 -13.88 6.16
N SER A 49 -36.52 -13.04 5.97
CA SER A 49 -36.96 -12.61 4.63
C SER A 49 -35.91 -11.80 3.86
N ARG A 50 -34.89 -11.28 4.55
CA ARG A 50 -33.78 -10.48 4.01
C ARG A 50 -32.46 -11.26 3.97
N GLU A 51 -32.49 -12.56 4.25
CA GLU A 51 -31.28 -13.40 4.30
C GLU A 51 -30.41 -13.28 3.04
N ALA A 52 -31.01 -13.37 1.85
CA ALA A 52 -30.28 -13.21 0.59
C ALA A 52 -29.65 -11.81 0.43
N ASP A 53 -30.35 -10.74 0.84
CA ASP A 53 -29.81 -9.38 0.78
C ASP A 53 -28.64 -9.21 1.76
N ILE A 54 -28.67 -9.90 2.91
CA ILE A 54 -27.64 -9.85 3.94
C ILE A 54 -26.41 -10.67 3.53
N GLU A 55 -26.62 -11.86 2.96
CA GLU A 55 -25.54 -12.69 2.40
C GLU A 55 -24.78 -11.93 1.31
N GLU A 56 -25.47 -11.22 0.42
CA GLU A 56 -24.81 -10.40 -0.61
C GLU A 56 -23.93 -9.29 0.01
N ILE A 57 -24.41 -8.64 1.06
CA ILE A 57 -23.63 -7.60 1.77
C ILE A 57 -22.45 -8.22 2.53
N LEU A 58 -22.63 -9.40 3.13
CA LEU A 58 -21.55 -10.12 3.81
C LEU A 58 -20.44 -10.49 2.81
N ASP A 59 -20.82 -11.06 1.67
CA ASP A 59 -19.88 -11.38 0.60
C ASP A 59 -19.17 -10.13 0.08
N GLU A 60 -19.86 -8.99 -0.06
CA GLU A 60 -19.26 -7.73 -0.51
C GLU A 60 -18.17 -7.24 0.45
N ILE A 61 -18.42 -7.26 1.76
CA ILE A 61 -17.43 -6.82 2.76
C ILE A 61 -16.26 -7.79 2.86
N GLU A 62 -16.50 -9.10 2.79
CA GLU A 62 -15.42 -10.10 2.79
C GLU A 62 -14.50 -9.94 1.58
N ASN A 63 -15.07 -9.68 0.39
CA ASN A 63 -14.26 -9.39 -0.79
C ASN A 63 -13.47 -8.09 -0.66
N LEU A 64 -14.04 -7.04 -0.07
CA LEU A 64 -13.34 -5.76 0.12
C LEU A 64 -12.14 -5.90 1.06
N ASP A 65 -12.29 -6.64 2.15
CA ASP A 65 -11.20 -6.94 3.10
C ASP A 65 -10.09 -7.74 2.41
N HIS A 66 -10.46 -8.71 1.57
CA HIS A 66 -9.50 -9.51 0.81
C HIS A 66 -8.77 -8.69 -0.27
N GLU A 67 -9.46 -7.81 -0.99
CA GLU A 67 -8.85 -6.93 -1.99
C GLU A 67 -7.85 -5.95 -1.37
N ILE A 68 -8.04 -5.54 -0.10
CA ILE A 68 -7.10 -4.70 0.63
C ILE A 68 -5.84 -5.51 0.99
N ASP A 69 -6.01 -6.72 1.52
CA ASP A 69 -4.87 -7.61 1.85
C ASP A 69 -4.05 -7.99 0.61
N GLU A 70 -4.71 -8.31 -0.52
CA GLU A 70 -4.01 -8.65 -1.77
C GLU A 70 -3.28 -7.44 -2.38
N GLN A 71 -3.84 -6.24 -2.27
CA GLN A 71 -3.20 -5.01 -2.74
C GLN A 71 -1.97 -4.66 -1.89
N ASP A 72 -2.02 -4.84 -0.58
CA ASP A 72 -0.87 -4.62 0.29
C ASP A 72 0.27 -5.60 -0.04
N ASP A 73 -0.03 -6.89 -0.26
CA ASP A 73 0.97 -7.90 -0.64
C ASP A 73 1.63 -7.62 -2.01
N ASP A 74 0.85 -7.21 -3.01
CA ASP A 74 1.37 -6.86 -4.35
C ASP A 74 2.16 -5.54 -4.31
N GLN A 75 1.71 -4.56 -3.52
CA GLN A 75 2.39 -3.29 -3.32
C GLN A 75 3.72 -3.49 -2.60
N ASP A 76 3.77 -4.29 -1.54
CA ASP A 76 4.99 -4.62 -0.80
C ASP A 76 6.03 -5.31 -1.70
N GLN A 77 5.58 -6.23 -2.59
CA GLN A 77 6.47 -6.85 -3.57
C GLN A 77 6.97 -5.88 -4.63
N ALA A 78 6.15 -4.93 -5.08
CA ALA A 78 6.57 -3.89 -6.02
C ALA A 78 7.57 -2.93 -5.37
N ASP A 79 7.30 -2.53 -4.14
CA ASP A 79 8.10 -1.67 -3.28
C ASP A 79 9.49 -2.27 -3.04
N GLU A 80 9.55 -3.54 -2.65
CA GLU A 80 10.83 -4.23 -2.45
C GLU A 80 11.65 -4.29 -3.74
N LYS A 81 11.00 -4.58 -4.88
CA LYS A 81 11.66 -4.61 -6.20
C LYS A 81 12.23 -3.23 -6.58
N VAL A 82 11.48 -2.15 -6.36
CA VAL A 82 11.94 -0.78 -6.64
C VAL A 82 13.17 -0.44 -5.80
N LEU A 83 13.14 -0.74 -4.49
CA LEU A 83 14.27 -0.49 -3.59
C LEU A 83 15.51 -1.31 -3.98
N GLN A 84 15.34 -2.58 -4.35
CA GLN A 84 16.43 -3.43 -4.84
C GLN A 84 17.02 -2.92 -6.16
N GLN A 85 16.17 -2.49 -7.10
CA GLN A 85 16.61 -1.89 -8.37
C GLN A 85 17.40 -0.60 -8.15
N LEU A 86 16.88 0.30 -7.29
CA LEU A 86 17.54 1.56 -6.97
C LEU A 86 18.90 1.32 -6.29
N MET A 87 18.99 0.35 -5.37
CA MET A 87 20.26 -0.05 -4.77
C MET A 87 21.25 -0.56 -5.81
N GLY A 88 20.81 -1.45 -6.71
CA GLY A 88 21.66 -2.01 -7.76
C GLY A 88 22.23 -0.93 -8.68
N VAL A 89 21.39 0.03 -9.08
CA VAL A 89 21.79 1.18 -9.90
C VAL A 89 22.77 2.09 -9.14
N ALA A 90 22.47 2.44 -7.89
CA ALA A 90 23.34 3.27 -7.06
C ALA A 90 24.73 2.62 -6.85
N GLN A 91 24.78 1.32 -6.57
CA GLN A 91 26.05 0.59 -6.46
C GLN A 91 26.83 0.57 -7.78
N LYS A 92 26.13 0.46 -8.90
CA LYS A 92 26.75 0.45 -10.23
C LYS A 92 27.35 1.82 -10.57
N ILE A 93 26.62 2.91 -10.28
CA ILE A 93 27.09 4.30 -10.45
C ILE A 93 28.26 4.59 -9.52
N SER A 94 28.21 4.16 -8.26
CA SER A 94 29.32 4.31 -7.30
C SER A 94 30.61 3.64 -7.78
N ARG A 95 30.52 2.54 -8.55
CA ARG A 95 31.69 1.85 -9.13
C ARG A 95 32.10 2.39 -10.50
N ASN A 96 31.13 2.79 -11.31
CA ASN A 96 31.33 3.27 -12.68
C ASN A 96 30.29 4.38 -13.00
N PRO A 97 30.59 5.64 -12.67
CA PRO A 97 29.63 6.75 -12.82
C PRO A 97 29.31 7.07 -14.27
N THR A 98 30.15 6.67 -15.22
CA THR A 98 29.95 6.89 -16.66
C THR A 98 29.21 5.73 -17.35
N ASP A 99 28.66 4.77 -16.60
CA ASP A 99 27.90 3.66 -17.17
C ASP A 99 26.53 4.16 -17.66
N GLY A 100 26.42 4.43 -18.97
CA GLY A 100 25.20 4.98 -19.56
C GLY A 100 23.95 4.12 -19.32
N ASN A 101 24.08 2.80 -19.16
CA ASN A 101 22.94 1.95 -18.82
C ASN A 101 22.51 2.16 -17.35
N ALA A 102 23.46 2.35 -16.43
CA ALA A 102 23.14 2.69 -15.05
C ALA A 102 22.46 4.05 -14.94
N VAL A 103 22.92 5.05 -15.71
CA VAL A 103 22.31 6.39 -15.75
C VAL A 103 20.89 6.34 -16.29
N SER A 104 20.65 5.71 -17.45
CA SER A 104 19.29 5.61 -18.01
C SER A 104 18.33 4.80 -17.13
N ASN A 105 18.84 3.81 -16.40
CA ASN A 105 18.01 3.10 -15.42
C ASN A 105 17.68 3.98 -14.20
N LEU A 106 18.59 4.86 -13.78
CA LEU A 106 18.33 5.82 -12.70
C LEU A 106 17.25 6.82 -13.11
N GLU A 107 17.34 7.39 -14.31
CA GLU A 107 16.32 8.31 -14.85
C GLU A 107 14.93 7.66 -14.86
N ARG A 108 14.82 6.44 -15.41
CA ARG A 108 13.55 5.69 -15.43
C ARG A 108 13.00 5.45 -14.02
N LEU A 109 13.86 5.06 -13.08
CA LEU A 109 13.45 4.82 -11.70
C LEU A 109 13.01 6.11 -11.01
N LEU A 110 13.67 7.24 -11.28
CA LEU A 110 13.28 8.55 -10.75
C LEU A 110 11.89 8.95 -11.22
N GLU A 111 11.57 8.76 -12.50
CA GLU A 111 10.23 9.01 -13.04
C GLU A 111 9.16 8.13 -12.37
N GLU A 112 9.50 6.85 -12.10
CA GLU A 112 8.61 5.89 -11.45
C GLU A 112 8.33 6.26 -9.98
N ILE A 113 9.35 6.71 -9.24
CA ILE A 113 9.23 6.97 -7.81
C ILE A 113 8.82 8.41 -7.44
N ASP A 114 8.85 9.36 -8.37
CA ASP A 114 8.56 10.77 -8.07
C ASP A 114 7.16 10.96 -7.46
N ALA A 115 6.15 10.36 -8.09
CA ALA A 115 4.76 10.36 -7.63
C ALA A 115 4.44 9.27 -6.60
N ALA A 116 5.35 8.33 -6.35
CA ALA A 116 5.12 7.22 -5.44
C ALA A 116 5.25 7.64 -3.96
N SER A 117 4.37 7.08 -3.14
CA SER A 117 4.43 7.13 -1.68
C SER A 117 5.62 6.32 -1.15
N ALA A 118 5.90 6.45 0.15
CA ALA A 118 6.97 5.68 0.77
C ALA A 118 6.64 4.18 0.74
N PRO A 119 7.60 3.32 0.34
CA PRO A 119 7.37 1.89 0.26
C PRO A 119 7.28 1.22 1.65
N GLY A 120 6.29 0.34 1.85
CA GLY A 120 6.04 -0.38 3.11
C GLY A 120 6.01 0.52 4.35
N ASP A 121 6.60 0.07 5.46
CA ASP A 121 6.72 0.82 6.73
C ASP A 121 7.75 1.97 6.69
N MET A 122 8.32 2.31 5.54
CA MET A 122 9.33 3.35 5.44
C MET A 122 8.72 4.73 5.77
N GLY A 123 9.33 5.46 6.70
CA GLY A 123 8.89 6.81 7.00
C GLY A 123 9.05 7.76 5.81
N ASP A 124 8.03 8.60 5.54
CA ASP A 124 8.03 9.61 4.46
C ASP A 124 9.29 10.49 4.40
N SER A 125 9.89 10.78 5.55
CA SER A 125 11.12 11.56 5.62
C SER A 125 12.32 10.84 5.02
N VAL A 126 12.42 9.53 5.23
CA VAL A 126 13.50 8.69 4.68
C VAL A 126 13.29 8.51 3.18
N TRP A 127 12.04 8.26 2.77
CA TRP A 127 11.71 8.13 1.35
C TRP A 127 12.02 9.41 0.56
N ARG A 128 11.62 10.58 1.09
CA ARG A 128 11.97 11.86 0.49
C ARG A 128 13.48 12.07 0.38
N GLN A 129 14.25 11.63 1.38
CA GLN A 129 15.71 11.70 1.35
C GLN A 129 16.33 10.77 0.28
N ILE A 130 15.78 9.57 0.09
CA ILE A 130 16.19 8.65 -0.97
C ILE A 130 15.95 9.29 -2.35
N LYS A 131 14.75 9.86 -2.58
CA LYS A 131 14.42 10.56 -3.84
C LYS A 131 15.34 11.74 -4.11
N ASP A 132 15.57 12.57 -3.09
CA ASP A 132 16.47 13.73 -3.18
C ASP A 132 17.92 13.32 -3.51
N LEU A 133 18.44 12.28 -2.88
CA LEU A 133 19.79 11.77 -3.19
C LEU A 133 19.88 11.17 -4.59
N ALA A 134 18.88 10.38 -4.99
CA ALA A 134 18.83 9.79 -6.33
C ALA A 134 18.77 10.87 -7.43
N SER A 135 17.97 11.92 -7.22
CA SER A 135 17.90 13.08 -8.13
C SER A 135 19.23 13.84 -8.19
N GLN A 136 19.91 14.06 -7.06
CA GLN A 136 21.24 14.70 -7.06
C GLN A 136 22.30 13.86 -7.78
N VAL A 137 22.22 12.52 -7.74
CA VAL A 137 23.11 11.65 -8.51
C VAL A 137 22.87 11.84 -10.01
N GLU A 138 21.62 11.91 -10.43
CA GLU A 138 21.25 12.13 -11.84
C GLU A 138 21.68 13.53 -12.32
N ASP A 139 21.39 14.57 -11.55
CA ASP A 139 21.80 15.95 -11.87
C ASP A 139 23.33 16.10 -11.97
N ALA A 140 24.09 15.43 -11.08
CA ALA A 140 25.55 15.42 -11.15
C ALA A 140 26.09 14.77 -12.44
N LEU A 141 25.36 13.81 -13.01
CA LEU A 141 25.76 13.08 -14.22
C LEU A 141 25.24 13.71 -15.52
N VAL A 142 24.06 14.32 -15.49
CA VAL A 142 23.31 14.75 -16.69
C VAL A 142 23.00 16.25 -16.70
N GLY A 143 22.88 16.90 -15.54
CA GLY A 143 22.39 18.28 -15.40
C GLY A 143 23.37 19.39 -15.83
N GLY A 144 24.66 19.07 -16.02
CA GLY A 144 25.71 20.04 -16.35
C GLY A 144 26.35 19.87 -17.73
N ASP A 145 27.16 20.86 -18.13
CA ASP A 145 27.98 20.84 -19.37
C ASP A 145 29.00 19.67 -19.38
N ARG A 146 29.31 19.12 -18.19
CA ARG A 146 30.13 17.93 -17.98
C ARG A 146 29.71 17.22 -16.69
N ALA A 147 29.67 15.89 -16.71
CA ALA A 147 29.41 15.06 -15.53
C ALA A 147 30.45 15.29 -14.41
N ASP A 148 29.95 15.50 -13.19
CA ASP A 148 30.75 15.49 -11.95
C ASP A 148 30.77 14.08 -11.36
N GLU A 149 31.66 13.26 -11.89
CA GLU A 149 31.83 11.86 -11.49
C GLU A 149 32.18 11.70 -10.01
N VAL A 150 32.92 12.66 -9.43
CA VAL A 150 33.36 12.59 -8.02
C VAL A 150 32.16 12.82 -7.10
N LEU A 151 31.34 13.83 -7.41
CA LEU A 151 30.11 14.10 -6.68
C LEU A 151 29.11 12.96 -6.83
N ALA A 152 28.92 12.45 -8.05
CA ALA A 152 28.01 11.34 -8.33
C ALA A 152 28.36 10.07 -7.54
N VAL A 153 29.65 9.72 -7.43
CA VAL A 153 30.11 8.56 -6.65
C VAL A 153 29.87 8.75 -5.15
N ASP A 154 30.11 9.94 -4.59
CA ASP A 154 29.87 10.22 -3.18
C ASP A 154 28.37 10.14 -2.85
N LEU A 155 27.52 10.78 -3.66
CA LEU A 155 26.07 10.75 -3.51
C LEU A 155 25.50 9.33 -3.67
N ALA A 156 25.96 8.57 -4.68
CA ALA A 156 25.52 7.20 -4.89
C ALA A 156 25.94 6.26 -3.74
N SER A 157 27.09 6.53 -3.12
CA SER A 157 27.55 5.78 -1.93
C SER A 157 26.68 6.07 -0.71
N ARG A 158 26.26 7.34 -0.51
CA ARG A 158 25.32 7.72 0.55
C ARG A 158 23.94 7.11 0.32
N LEU A 159 23.43 7.17 -0.90
CA LEU A 159 22.16 6.55 -1.30
C LEU A 159 22.18 5.05 -0.99
N THR A 160 23.26 4.35 -1.36
CA THR A 160 23.43 2.92 -1.06
C THR A 160 23.42 2.64 0.45
N ALA A 161 24.05 3.50 1.25
CA ALA A 161 24.10 3.33 2.71
C ALA A 161 22.71 3.47 3.34
N ILE A 162 21.91 4.45 2.88
CA ILE A 162 20.54 4.65 3.36
C ILE A 162 19.65 3.48 2.94
N LEU A 163 19.71 3.07 1.68
CA LEU A 163 18.93 1.93 1.19
C LEU A 163 19.25 0.65 1.96
N ARG A 164 20.53 0.36 2.25
CA ARG A 164 20.91 -0.82 3.04
C ARG A 164 20.38 -0.80 4.46
N SER A 165 20.16 0.38 5.04
CA SER A 165 19.64 0.51 6.40
C SER A 165 18.12 0.31 6.47
N ASN A 166 17.43 0.28 5.33
CA ASN A 166 15.96 0.19 5.23
C ASN A 166 15.51 -0.97 4.32
N LEU A 167 16.40 -1.94 4.09
CA LEU A 167 16.18 -3.21 3.38
C LEU A 167 16.53 -4.38 4.31
#